data_AF-A0A959MRE7-F1
#
_entry.id   AF-A0A959MRE7-F1
#
_cell.length_a   1.000
_cell.length_b   1.000
_cell.length_c   1.000
_cell.angle_alpha   90.00
_cell.angle_beta   90.00
_cell.angle_gamma   90.00
#
_symmetry.space_group_name_H-M   'P 1'
#
loop_
_entity.id
_entity.type
_entity.pdbx_description
1 polymer ?
#
loop_
_entity_poly.entity_id
_entity_poly.type
_entity_poly.pdbx_seq_one_letter_code
_entity_poly.pdbx_strand_id
1 'polypeptide(L)' 'MIVEGDNACVFGNYDYQFPNGEKMNGDVSEIWTSKDGKLTSLTIFFDTLTFDRNTPKAQ' A
#
# COMPACT_ATOMS: atom_id res chain seq x y z
N MET A 1 -11.55 7.89 1.89
CA MET A 1 -10.45 8.86 1.69
C MET A 1 -10.77 10.11 2.49
N ILE A 2 -9.77 10.68 3.15
CA ILE A 2 -9.80 11.96 3.86
C ILE A 2 -8.83 12.88 3.12
N VAL A 3 -9.21 14.13 2.85
CA VAL A 3 -8.38 15.09 2.10
C VAL A 3 -8.21 16.36 2.92
N GLU A 4 -6.98 16.86 3.00
CA GLU A 4 -6.62 18.10 3.69
C GLU A 4 -5.57 18.88 2.88
N GLY A 5 -6.02 19.94 2.21
CA GLY A 5 -5.19 20.72 1.30
C GLY A 5 -4.58 19.83 0.22
N ASP A 6 -3.24 19.81 0.18
CA ASP A 6 -2.45 19.03 -0.76
C ASP A 6 -2.24 17.57 -0.35
N ASN A 7 -2.77 17.15 0.80
CA ASN A 7 -2.60 15.80 1.34
C ASN A 7 -3.89 14.98 1.28
N ALA A 8 -3.76 13.66 1.13
CA ALA A 8 -4.87 12.73 1.29
C ALA A 8 -4.46 11.46 2.07
N CYS A 9 -5.40 10.92 2.83
CA CYS A 9 -5.31 9.61 3.48
C CYS A 9 -6.39 8.68 2.91
N VAL A 10 -5.98 7.54 2.38
CA VAL A 10 -6.86 6.52 1.83
C VAL A 10 -6.82 5.29 2.71
N PHE A 11 -7.97 4.65 2.90
CA PHE A 11 -8.08 3.30 3.43
C PHE A 11 -8.72 2.46 2.33
N GLY A 12 -8.12 1.31 2.04
CA GLY A 12 -8.57 0.42 0.99
C GLY A 12 -8.11 -0.99 1.24
N ASN A 13 -8.33 -1.85 0.25
CA ASN A 13 -7.84 -3.22 0.26
C ASN A 13 -7.29 -3.56 -1.12
N TYR A 14 -6.24 -4.36 -1.16
CA TYR A 14 -5.65 -4.90 -2.37
C TYR A 14 -5.79 -6.41 -2.39
N ASP A 15 -6.04 -6.97 -3.57
CA ASP A 15 -5.90 -8.40 -3.82
C ASP A 15 -4.48 -8.70 -4.29
N TYR A 16 -3.76 -9.52 -3.52
CA TYR A 16 -2.39 -9.96 -3.79
C TYR A 16 -2.37 -11.36 -4.36
N GLN A 17 -1.40 -11.60 -5.25
CA GLN A 17 -0.92 -12.93 -5.57
C GLN A 17 0.59 -12.99 -5.31
N PHE A 18 1.00 -13.81 -4.35
CA PHE A 18 2.40 -13.94 -3.96
C PHE A 18 3.13 -14.93 -4.88
N PRO A 19 4.47 -14.84 -4.99
CA PRO A 19 5.26 -15.77 -5.81
C PRO A 19 5.13 -17.25 -5.42
N ASN A 20 4.77 -17.53 -4.16
CA ASN A 20 4.48 -18.87 -3.67
C ASN A 20 3.09 -19.41 -4.12
N GLY A 21 2.30 -18.62 -4.84
CA GLY A 21 0.97 -18.99 -5.33
C GLY A 21 -0.19 -18.60 -4.40
N GLU A 22 0.10 -18.14 -3.18
CA GLU A 22 -0.93 -17.69 -2.24
C GLU A 22 -1.66 -16.45 -2.76
N LYS A 23 -2.97 -16.39 -2.51
CA LYS A 23 -3.82 -15.25 -2.83
C LYS A 23 -4.43 -14.70 -1.56
N MET A 24 -4.36 -13.39 -1.37
CA MET A 24 -4.84 -12.74 -0.16
C MET A 24 -5.49 -11.40 -0.51
N ASN A 25 -6.48 -11.01 0.27
CA ASN A 25 -6.95 -9.62 0.32
C ASN A 25 -6.37 -9.00 1.59
N GLY A 26 -5.78 -7.81 1.50
CA GLY A 26 -5.27 -7.13 2.68
C GLY A 26 -5.56 -5.64 2.68
N ASP A 27 -5.83 -5.15 3.89
CA ASP A 27 -6.08 -3.75 4.16
C ASP A 27 -4.80 -2.92 4.01
N VAL A 28 -4.96 -1.76 3.40
CA VAL A 28 -3.89 -0.77 3.22
C VAL A 28 -4.36 0.60 3.67
N SER A 29 -3.40 1.40 4.14
CA SER A 29 -3.57 2.85 4.22
C SER A 29 -2.54 3.52 3.34
N GLU A 30 -2.96 4.53 2.60
CA GLU A 30 -2.09 5.30 1.73
C GLU A 30 -2.09 6.77 2.16
N ILE A 31 -0.89 7.35 2.30
CA ILE A 31 -0.71 8.78 2.54
C ILE A 31 -0.14 9.41 1.28
N TRP A 32 -0.90 10.32 0.70
CA TRP A 32 -0.59 11.00 -0.55
C TRP A 32 -0.23 12.45 -0.27
N THR A 33 0.79 12.97 -0.94
CA THR A 33 1.00 14.42 -1.10
C THR A 33 0.93 14.75 -2.57
N SER A 34 0.25 15.83 -2.90
CA SER A 34 0.13 16.36 -4.25
C SER A 34 0.65 17.80 -4.33
N LYS A 35 1.03 18.24 -5.51
CA LYS A 35 1.36 19.64 -5.80
C LYS A 35 1.06 19.92 -7.25
N ASP A 36 0.45 21.07 -7.54
CA ASP A 36 0.07 21.48 -8.90
C ASP A 36 -0.75 20.39 -9.64
N GLY A 37 -1.64 19.72 -8.90
CA GLY A 37 -2.50 18.65 -9.40
C GLY A 37 -1.78 17.32 -9.69
N LYS A 38 -0.53 17.14 -9.27
CA LYS A 38 0.26 15.91 -9.48
C LYS A 38 0.67 15.28 -8.15
N LEU A 39 0.68 13.95 -8.09
CA LEU A 39 1.20 13.19 -6.96
C LEU A 39 2.72 13.42 -6.82
N THR A 40 3.17 13.88 -5.67
CA THR A 40 4.58 14.13 -5.35
C THR A 40 5.14 13.12 -4.36
N SER A 41 4.30 12.55 -3.48
CA SER A 41 4.70 11.48 -2.57
C SER A 41 3.56 10.48 -2.34
N LEU A 42 3.93 9.22 -2.09
CA LEU A 42 3.04 8.14 -1.73
C LEU A 42 3.75 7.25 -0.71
N THR A 43 3.15 7.08 0.47
CA THR A 43 3.56 6.06 1.44
C THR A 43 2.40 5.10 1.65
N ILE A 44 2.67 3.80 1.54
CA ILE A 44 1.67 2.74 1.74
C ILE A 44 2.01 2.00 3.03
N PHE A 45 1.06 1.94 3.95
CA PHE A 45 1.09 1.16 5.16
C PHE A 45 0.28 -0.11 4.95
N PHE A 46 0.88 -1.25 5.24
CA PHE A 46 0.30 -2.58 5.07
C PHE A 46 0.95 -3.56 6.06
N ASP A 47 0.40 -4.76 6.20
CA ASP A 47 0.97 -5.82 7.04
C ASP A 47 2.26 -6.38 6.43
N THR A 48 3.39 -5.81 6.87
CA THR A 48 4.73 -6.23 6.43
C THR A 48 5.09 -7.64 6.86
N LEU A 49 4.52 -8.18 7.94
CA LEU A 49 4.81 -9.54 8.40
C LEU A 49 4.22 -10.58 7.43
N THR A 50 3.00 -10.33 6.94
CA THR A 50 2.36 -11.18 5.92
C THR A 50 3.17 -11.17 4.63
N PHE A 51 3.65 -10.00 4.20
CA PHE A 51 4.53 -9.91 3.02
C PHE A 51 5.86 -10.61 3.22
N ASP A 52 6.49 -10.43 4.36
CA ASP A 52 7.77 -11.05 4.69
C ASP A 52 7.69 -12.58 4.61
N ARG A 53 6.60 -13.18 5.12
CA ARG A 53 6.38 -14.64 5.12
C ARG A 53 6.10 -15.24 3.74
N ASN A 54 5.52 -14.46 2.83
CA ASN A 54 5.08 -14.95 1.51
C ASN A 54 6.00 -14.50 0.36
N THR A 55 7.03 -13.72 0.64
CA THR A 55 8.03 -13.28 -0.34
C THR A 55 9.27 -14.17 -0.25
N PRO A 56 9.81 -14.68 -1.37
CA PRO A 56 11.06 -15.43 -1.38
C PRO A 56 12.20 -14.62 -0.74
N LYS A 57 12.97 -15.25 0.16
CA LYS A 57 14.18 -14.62 0.71
C LYS A 57 15.31 -14.70 -0.33
N ALA A 58 16.08 -13.63 -0.46
CA ALA A 58 17.32 -13.69 -1.22
C ALA A 58 18.25 -14.73 -0.59
N GLN A 59 18.84 -15.59 -1.42
CA GLN A 59 19.85 -16.58 -1.02
C GLN A 59 21.18 -15.91 -0.71
#